data_AF-A0A822JHZ8-F1
#
_entry.id   AF-A0A822JHZ8-F1
#
_cell.length_a   1.000
_cell.length_b   1.000
_cell.length_c   1.000
_cell.angle_alpha   90.00
_cell.angle_beta   90.00
_cell.angle_gamma   90.00
#
_symmetry.space_group_name_H-M   'P 1'
#
loop_
_entity.id
_entity.type
_entity.pdbx_description
1 polymer ?
#
loop_
_entity_poly.entity_id
_entity_poly.type
_entity_poly.pdbx_seq_one_letter_code
_entity_poly.pdbx_strand_id
1 'polypeptide(L)'
;MLEKLTDTTIETQRKWLKFLLARVGHNNLPKLFNYYQSIGWISGSAAEKLLDTASLEKRYKGASWTLSAEEQRISRLFIEKLKGEDIKDSLLNVPFSGKARPDVEKKIQIKPSEHIHPAEKKKMEISIHRREVTINNLEQELEEKYAEIGGLKERIRELEKALLENQKEMMRKKIFMDIMDQNIKLKKAVRRGKNKNKNPERSKELV
;
A
#
# COMPACT_ATOMS: atom_id res chain seq x y z
N MET A 1 0.27 -3.34 -17.15
CA MET A 1 -1.14 -2.92 -16.95
C MET A 1 -2.03 -3.87 -17.74
N LEU A 2 -3.25 -4.17 -17.30
CA LEU A 2 -4.21 -4.95 -18.12
C LEU A 2 -4.87 -4.00 -19.13
N GLU A 3 -4.44 -4.06 -20.40
CA GLU A 3 -4.83 -3.07 -21.42
C GLU A 3 -6.15 -3.39 -22.10
N LYS A 4 -6.37 -4.65 -22.47
CA LYS A 4 -7.56 -5.11 -23.19
C LYS A 4 -7.96 -6.50 -22.69
N LEU A 5 -9.27 -6.68 -22.55
CA LEU A 5 -9.87 -7.97 -22.25
C LEU A 5 -10.16 -8.68 -23.58
N THR A 6 -9.71 -9.93 -23.67
CA THR A 6 -9.94 -10.82 -24.82
C THR A 6 -11.09 -11.77 -24.53
N ASP A 7 -11.81 -12.19 -25.57
CA ASP A 7 -12.94 -13.12 -25.42
C ASP A 7 -12.49 -14.51 -24.95
N THR A 8 -11.23 -14.87 -25.22
CA THR A 8 -10.61 -16.14 -24.78
C THR A 8 -10.49 -16.28 -23.25
N THR A 9 -10.60 -15.18 -22.50
CA THR A 9 -10.46 -15.19 -21.03
C THR A 9 -11.77 -14.93 -20.29
N ILE A 10 -12.91 -14.99 -20.99
CA ILE A 10 -14.23 -14.60 -20.46
C ILE A 10 -14.62 -15.35 -19.18
N GLU A 11 -14.25 -16.62 -19.05
CA GLU A 11 -14.51 -17.40 -17.84
C GLU A 11 -13.73 -16.88 -16.62
N THR A 12 -12.45 -16.56 -16.81
CA THR A 12 -11.59 -15.98 -15.77
C THR A 12 -12.09 -14.59 -15.38
N GLN A 13 -12.54 -13.79 -16.35
CA GLN A 13 -13.14 -12.48 -16.10
C GLN A 13 -14.41 -12.60 -15.25
N ARG A 14 -15.32 -13.52 -15.60
CA ARG A 14 -16.55 -13.76 -14.83
C ARG A 14 -16.25 -14.30 -13.43
N LYS A 15 -15.27 -15.20 -13.28
CA LYS A 15 -14.84 -15.68 -11.95
C LYS A 15 -14.32 -14.54 -11.08
N TRP A 16 -13.48 -13.67 -11.64
CA TRP A 16 -12.98 -12.50 -10.94
C TRP A 16 -14.11 -11.52 -10.59
N LEU A 17 -15.02 -11.24 -11.52
CA LEU A 17 -16.17 -10.38 -11.27
C LEU A 17 -17.07 -10.93 -10.17
N LYS A 18 -17.38 -12.22 -10.18
CA LYS A 18 -18.15 -12.86 -9.09
C LYS A 18 -17.44 -12.72 -7.75
N PHE A 19 -16.12 -12.89 -7.73
CA PHE A 19 -15.31 -12.67 -6.53
C PHE A 19 -15.44 -11.24 -5.99
N LEU A 20 -15.35 -10.23 -6.87
CA LEU A 20 -15.47 -8.82 -6.50
C LEU A 20 -16.90 -8.47 -6.08
N LEU A 21 -17.90 -8.86 -6.87
CA LEU A 21 -19.30 -8.59 -6.62
C LEU A 21 -19.79 -9.19 -5.30
N ALA A 22 -19.29 -10.38 -4.94
CA ALA A 22 -19.59 -11.01 -3.67
C ALA A 22 -19.06 -10.23 -2.46
N ARG A 23 -18.17 -9.24 -2.65
CA ARG A 23 -17.52 -8.47 -1.57
C ARG A 23 -17.93 -7.00 -1.58
N VAL A 24 -17.71 -6.32 -2.71
CA VAL A 24 -17.98 -4.88 -2.83
C VAL A 24 -19.37 -4.57 -3.37
N GLY A 25 -20.01 -5.51 -4.06
CA GLY A 25 -21.31 -5.30 -4.72
C GLY A 25 -21.25 -4.35 -5.91
N HIS A 26 -22.36 -4.25 -6.63
CA HIS A 26 -22.47 -3.44 -7.86
C HIS A 26 -22.36 -1.95 -7.58
N ASN A 27 -22.90 -1.51 -6.44
CA ASN A 27 -22.90 -0.11 -6.01
C ASN A 27 -21.50 0.46 -5.79
N ASN A 28 -20.52 -0.38 -5.50
CA ASN A 28 -19.15 0.06 -5.20
C ASN A 28 -18.12 -0.37 -6.27
N LEU A 29 -18.51 -1.25 -7.20
CA LEU A 29 -17.61 -1.77 -8.22
C LEU A 29 -16.96 -0.66 -9.10
N PRO A 30 -17.68 0.39 -9.55
CA PRO A 30 -17.05 1.48 -10.30
C PRO A 30 -15.96 2.20 -9.49
N LYS A 31 -16.20 2.43 -8.20
CA LYS A 31 -15.23 3.09 -7.32
C LYS A 31 -13.98 2.24 -7.12
N LEU A 32 -14.12 0.93 -6.97
CA LEU A 32 -13.00 0.00 -6.91
C LEU A 32 -12.19 0.00 -8.22
N PHE A 33 -12.86 -0.01 -9.38
CA PHE A 33 -12.17 0.03 -10.66
C PHE A 33 -11.46 1.36 -10.93
N ASN A 34 -12.03 2.49 -10.52
CA ASN A 34 -11.34 3.78 -10.56
C ASN A 34 -10.05 3.75 -9.73
N TYR A 35 -10.09 3.12 -8.56
CA TYR A 35 -8.88 2.91 -7.76
C TYR A 35 -7.85 2.05 -8.52
N TYR A 36 -8.25 0.91 -9.07
CA TYR A 36 -7.36 0.05 -9.87
C TYR A 36 -6.78 0.76 -11.11
N GLN A 37 -7.54 1.64 -11.74
CA GLN A 37 -7.07 2.48 -12.82
C GLN A 37 -6.03 3.50 -12.34
N SER A 38 -6.28 4.16 -11.20
CA SER A 38 -5.37 5.16 -10.63
C SER A 38 -3.98 4.60 -10.26
N ILE A 39 -3.92 3.34 -9.84
CA ILE A 39 -2.67 2.63 -9.52
C ILE A 39 -2.09 1.86 -10.73
N GLY A 40 -2.70 1.99 -11.91
CA GLY A 40 -2.21 1.41 -13.16
C GLY A 40 -2.36 -0.10 -13.31
N TRP A 41 -3.30 -0.72 -12.58
CA TRP A 41 -3.55 -2.16 -12.64
C TRP A 41 -4.37 -2.54 -13.87
N ILE A 42 -5.42 -1.77 -14.15
CA ILE A 42 -6.32 -1.94 -15.30
C ILE A 42 -6.42 -0.65 -16.13
N SER A 43 -6.67 -0.79 -17.43
CA SER A 43 -7.02 0.35 -18.30
C SER A 43 -8.49 0.76 -18.12
N GLY A 44 -8.83 1.98 -18.56
CA GLY A 44 -10.22 2.45 -18.58
C GLY A 44 -11.12 1.59 -19.48
N SER A 45 -10.62 1.18 -20.66
CA SER A 45 -11.36 0.32 -21.58
C SER A 45 -11.60 -1.09 -21.03
N ALA A 46 -10.66 -1.63 -20.24
CA ALA A 46 -10.87 -2.88 -19.53
C ALA A 46 -11.90 -2.71 -18.40
N ALA A 47 -11.85 -1.60 -17.67
CA ALA A 47 -12.81 -1.30 -16.61
C ALA A 47 -14.25 -1.19 -17.13
N GLU A 48 -14.46 -0.48 -18.25
CA GLU A 48 -15.79 -0.35 -18.88
C GLU A 48 -16.36 -1.71 -19.29
N LYS A 49 -15.57 -2.53 -20.01
CA LYS A 49 -15.99 -3.90 -20.39
C LYS A 49 -16.32 -4.77 -19.18
N LEU A 50 -15.59 -4.63 -18.07
CA LEU A 50 -15.88 -5.37 -16.83
C LEU A 50 -17.16 -4.90 -16.18
N LEU A 51 -17.49 -3.60 -16.22
CA LEU A 51 -18.74 -3.06 -15.72
C LEU A 51 -19.94 -3.53 -16.55
N ASP A 52 -19.79 -3.56 -17.89
CA ASP A 52 -20.82 -4.11 -18.77
C ASP A 52 -21.06 -5.60 -18.47
N THR A 53 -19.97 -6.37 -18.32
CA THR A 53 -20.05 -7.79 -17.97
C THR A 53 -20.65 -7.99 -16.58
N ALA A 54 -20.32 -7.14 -15.61
CA ALA A 54 -20.87 -7.18 -14.26
C ALA A 54 -22.38 -6.92 -14.26
N SER A 55 -22.87 -6.07 -15.16
CA SER A 55 -24.31 -5.74 -15.25
C SER A 55 -25.17 -6.93 -15.67
N LEU A 56 -24.58 -7.96 -16.28
CA LEU A 56 -25.25 -9.21 -16.63
C LEU A 56 -25.28 -10.23 -15.48
N GLU A 57 -24.53 -9.99 -14.39
CA GLU A 57 -24.46 -10.88 -13.23
C GLU A 57 -25.54 -10.54 -12.20
N LYS A 58 -25.74 -11.45 -11.25
CA LYS A 58 -26.73 -11.26 -10.17
C LYS A 58 -26.39 -10.01 -9.36
N ARG A 59 -27.39 -9.15 -9.11
CA ARG A 59 -27.19 -7.90 -8.37
C ARG A 59 -26.87 -8.13 -6.88
N TYR A 60 -25.82 -7.47 -6.41
CA TYR A 60 -25.37 -7.48 -5.02
C TYR A 60 -25.15 -6.05 -4.54
N LYS A 61 -25.42 -5.81 -3.26
CA LYS A 61 -25.11 -4.56 -2.57
C LYS A 61 -24.05 -4.81 -1.50
N GLY A 62 -22.90 -4.18 -1.64
CA GLY A 62 -21.82 -4.26 -0.65
C GLY A 62 -21.78 -3.04 0.25
N ALA A 63 -21.22 -3.23 1.45
CA ALA A 63 -21.11 -2.19 2.47
C ALA A 63 -19.93 -1.24 2.23
N SER A 64 -18.88 -1.71 1.56
CA SER A 64 -17.67 -0.92 1.26
C SER A 64 -17.14 -1.22 -0.13
N TRP A 65 -16.40 -0.26 -0.69
CA TRP A 65 -15.63 -0.41 -1.92
C TRP A 65 -14.22 -0.99 -1.65
N THR A 66 -13.79 -1.04 -0.40
CA THR A 66 -12.47 -1.55 -0.01
C THR A 66 -12.48 -3.07 0.14
N LEU A 67 -11.37 -3.69 -0.27
CA LEU A 67 -11.06 -5.09 -0.02
C LEU A 67 -9.98 -5.20 1.05
N SER A 68 -9.98 -6.28 1.83
CA SER A 68 -8.89 -6.62 2.74
C SER A 68 -7.58 -6.90 1.97
N ALA A 69 -6.43 -6.86 2.65
CA ALA A 69 -5.13 -7.09 2.03
C ALA A 69 -5.05 -8.43 1.28
N GLU A 70 -5.65 -9.49 1.84
CA GLU A 70 -5.69 -10.81 1.20
C GLU A 70 -6.57 -10.81 -0.05
N GLU A 71 -7.71 -10.13 0.00
CA GLU A 71 -8.60 -10.02 -1.16
C GLU A 71 -8.01 -9.14 -2.27
N GLN A 72 -7.26 -8.10 -1.92
CA GLN A 72 -6.48 -7.30 -2.88
C GLN A 72 -5.39 -8.16 -3.56
N ARG A 73 -4.69 -9.01 -2.79
CA ARG A 73 -3.71 -9.97 -3.32
C ARG A 73 -4.34 -10.90 -4.35
N ILE A 74 -5.51 -11.45 -4.05
CA ILE A 74 -6.23 -12.35 -4.98
C ILE A 74 -6.74 -11.61 -6.21
N SER A 75 -7.30 -10.41 -6.03
CA SER A 75 -7.70 -9.57 -7.15
C SER A 75 -6.51 -9.28 -8.06
N ARG A 76 -5.31 -9.10 -7.50
CA ARG A 76 -4.08 -8.95 -8.28
C ARG A 76 -3.73 -10.21 -9.07
N LEU A 77 -3.85 -11.40 -8.46
CA LEU A 77 -3.60 -12.67 -9.16
C LEU A 77 -4.56 -12.89 -10.34
N PHE A 78 -5.84 -12.52 -10.20
CA PHE A 78 -6.77 -12.55 -11.33
C PHE A 78 -6.31 -11.65 -12.48
N ILE A 79 -5.85 -10.43 -12.18
CA ILE A 79 -5.35 -9.49 -13.19
C ILE A 79 -4.12 -10.05 -13.92
N GLU A 80 -3.18 -10.68 -13.20
CA GLU A 80 -2.02 -11.31 -13.84
C GLU A 80 -2.43 -12.52 -14.70
N LYS A 81 -3.40 -13.32 -14.24
CA LYS A 81 -3.95 -14.42 -15.05
C LYS A 81 -4.62 -13.93 -16.33
N LEU A 82 -5.32 -12.79 -16.27
CA LEU A 82 -5.95 -12.16 -17.43
C LEU A 82 -4.95 -11.56 -18.42
N LYS A 83 -3.71 -11.28 -18.00
CA LYS A 83 -2.62 -10.89 -18.91
C LYS A 83 -1.97 -12.08 -19.62
N GLY A 84 -2.28 -13.32 -19.22
CA GLY A 84 -1.71 -14.54 -19.80
C GLY A 84 -0.68 -15.26 -18.93
N GLU A 85 -0.49 -14.85 -17.67
CA GLU A 85 0.38 -15.57 -16.74
C GLU A 85 -0.26 -16.90 -16.29
N ASP A 86 0.53 -17.98 -16.22
CA ASP A 86 0.05 -19.30 -15.77
C ASP A 86 -0.07 -19.35 -14.24
N ILE A 87 -1.23 -18.92 -13.75
CA ILE A 87 -1.56 -18.92 -12.32
C ILE A 87 -2.45 -20.11 -12.00
N LYS A 88 -1.96 -20.96 -11.08
CA LYS A 88 -2.69 -22.10 -10.53
C LYS A 88 -3.97 -21.66 -9.84
N ASP A 89 -5.09 -22.29 -10.19
CA ASP A 89 -6.42 -21.99 -9.63
C ASP A 89 -6.50 -22.17 -8.10
N SER A 90 -5.65 -23.02 -7.52
CA SER A 90 -5.56 -23.20 -6.06
C SER A 90 -5.20 -21.91 -5.32
N LEU A 91 -4.47 -20.99 -5.97
CA LEU A 91 -4.06 -19.70 -5.38
C LEU A 91 -5.15 -18.63 -5.46
N LEU A 92 -6.23 -18.89 -6.21
CA LEU A 92 -7.37 -17.98 -6.39
C LEU A 92 -8.52 -18.29 -5.42
N ASN A 93 -8.35 -19.30 -4.57
CA ASN A 93 -9.41 -19.80 -3.70
C ASN A 93 -9.23 -19.30 -2.26
N VAL A 94 -10.32 -18.84 -1.65
CA VAL A 94 -10.37 -18.36 -0.26
C VAL A 94 -11.69 -18.77 0.37
N PRO A 95 -11.71 -19.08 1.68
CA PRO A 95 -12.94 -19.15 2.45
C PRO A 95 -13.73 -17.83 2.31
N PHE A 96 -15.02 -17.93 1.99
CA PHE A 96 -15.94 -16.80 1.85
C PHE A 96 -16.04 -15.97 3.14
N SER A 97 -15.26 -14.91 3.29
CA SER A 97 -15.47 -13.87 4.30
C SER A 97 -15.82 -12.56 3.62
N GLY A 98 -16.77 -11.80 4.19
CA GLY A 98 -17.26 -10.52 3.65
C GLY A 98 -18.28 -10.69 2.51
N LYS A 99 -19.53 -11.05 2.83
CA LYS A 99 -20.60 -11.20 1.82
C LYS A 99 -21.34 -9.87 1.60
N ALA A 100 -21.17 -9.28 0.42
CA ALA A 100 -22.17 -8.40 -0.17
C ALA A 100 -23.51 -9.13 -0.16
N ARG A 101 -24.57 -8.45 0.28
CA ARG A 101 -25.89 -9.07 0.37
C ARG A 101 -26.52 -9.06 -1.02
N PRO A 102 -27.17 -10.17 -1.47
CA PRO A 102 -27.96 -10.13 -2.68
C PRO A 102 -29.00 -9.01 -2.54
N ASP A 103 -29.13 -8.20 -3.58
CA ASP A 103 -30.06 -7.07 -3.61
C ASP A 103 -31.48 -7.64 -3.79
N VAL A 104 -32.00 -8.24 -2.72
CA VAL A 104 -33.43 -8.52 -2.61
C VAL A 104 -34.02 -7.19 -2.23
N GLU A 105 -34.77 -6.57 -3.15
CA GLU A 105 -35.66 -5.47 -2.81
C GLU A 105 -36.62 -5.98 -1.73
N LYS A 106 -36.22 -5.86 -0.47
CA LYS A 106 -37.19 -5.78 0.61
C LYS A 106 -37.89 -4.47 0.36
N LYS A 107 -39.02 -4.54 -0.37
CA LYS A 107 -40.10 -3.59 -0.17
C LYS A 107 -40.41 -3.66 1.31
N ILE A 108 -39.72 -2.83 2.10
CA ILE A 108 -40.13 -2.54 3.46
C ILE A 108 -41.46 -1.84 3.24
N GLN A 109 -42.55 -2.60 3.25
CA GLN A 109 -43.81 -2.04 3.64
C GLN A 109 -43.56 -1.55 5.06
N ILE A 110 -43.33 -0.24 5.19
CA ILE A 110 -43.49 0.43 6.47
C ILE A 110 -45.00 0.30 6.73
N LYS A 111 -45.41 -0.83 7.30
CA LYS A 111 -46.68 -0.87 8.00
C LYS A 111 -46.51 0.15 9.11
N PRO A 112 -47.37 1.18 9.22
CA PRO A 112 -47.35 2.05 10.39
C PRO A 112 -47.43 1.14 11.61
N SER A 113 -46.38 1.15 12.44
CA SER A 113 -46.27 0.20 13.54
C SER A 113 -47.45 0.40 14.48
N GLU A 114 -48.25 -0.65 14.65
CA GLU A 114 -49.07 -0.83 15.83
C GLU A 114 -48.20 -0.59 17.07
N HIS A 115 -48.78 0.08 18.08
CA HIS A 115 -48.13 0.52 19.30
C HIS A 115 -47.00 -0.41 19.80
N ILE A 116 -45.76 0.06 19.70
CA ILE A 116 -44.61 -0.59 20.34
C ILE A 116 -44.85 -0.52 21.85
N HIS A 117 -44.87 -1.68 22.52
CA HIS A 117 -45.10 -1.75 23.95
C HIS A 117 -44.03 -0.92 24.69
N PRO A 118 -44.38 -0.09 25.70
CA PRO A 118 -43.43 0.81 26.37
C PRO A 118 -42.15 0.12 26.87
N ALA A 119 -42.25 -1.14 27.29
CA ALA A 119 -41.10 -1.94 27.72
C ALA A 119 -40.11 -2.27 26.58
N GLU A 120 -40.60 -2.51 25.36
CA GLU A 120 -39.75 -2.79 24.19
C GLU A 120 -39.07 -1.52 23.70
N LYS A 121 -39.79 -0.39 23.72
CA LYS A 121 -39.22 0.93 23.45
C LYS A 121 -38.06 1.24 24.41
N LYS A 122 -38.26 1.03 25.71
CA LYS A 122 -37.22 1.25 26.74
C LYS A 122 -36.01 0.33 26.55
N LYS A 123 -36.22 -0.94 26.19
CA LYS A 123 -35.12 -1.87 25.86
C LYS A 123 -34.32 -1.41 24.63
N MET A 124 -35.01 -0.88 23.62
CA MET A 124 -34.37 -0.36 22.42
C MET A 124 -33.54 0.89 22.74
N GLU A 125 -34.07 1.83 23.52
CA GLU A 125 -33.36 3.02 23.99
C GLU A 125 -32.08 2.66 24.76
N ILE A 126 -32.14 1.69 25.68
CA ILE A 126 -30.96 1.22 26.41
C ILE A 126 -29.91 0.60 25.46
N SER A 127 -30.37 -0.16 24.46
CA SER A 127 -29.48 -0.79 23.47
C SER A 127 -28.79 0.26 22.58
N ILE A 128 -29.53 1.29 22.15
CA ILE A 128 -29.00 2.41 21.39
C ILE A 128 -27.95 3.14 22.23
N HIS A 129 -28.28 3.50 23.47
CA HIS A 129 -27.35 4.21 24.35
C HIS A 129 -26.06 3.42 24.60
N ARG A 130 -26.14 2.11 24.83
CA ARG A 130 -24.94 1.26 24.95
C ARG A 130 -24.08 1.27 23.69
N ARG A 131 -24.70 1.26 22.51
CA ARG A 131 -23.98 1.33 21.23
C ARG A 131 -23.34 2.69 21.02
N GLU A 132 -24.02 3.78 21.36
CA GLU A 132 -23.47 5.15 21.29
C GLU A 132 -22.22 5.28 22.16
N VAL A 133 -22.27 4.82 23.42
CA VAL A 133 -21.10 4.82 24.30
C VAL A 133 -19.95 4.01 23.71
N THR A 134 -20.24 2.85 23.12
CA THR A 134 -19.20 2.01 22.48
C THR A 134 -18.57 2.72 21.28
N ILE A 135 -19.38 3.37 20.46
CA ILE A 135 -18.92 4.13 19.28
C ILE A 135 -18.01 5.27 19.72
N ASN A 136 -18.43 6.07 20.70
CA ASN A 136 -17.65 7.20 21.19
C ASN A 136 -16.28 6.76 21.74
N ASN A 137 -16.24 5.65 22.49
CA ASN A 137 -14.98 5.11 23.01
C ASN A 137 -14.03 4.69 21.87
N LEU A 138 -14.56 4.04 20.83
CA LEU A 138 -13.77 3.63 19.67
C LEU A 138 -13.30 4.82 18.84
N GLU A 139 -14.12 5.85 18.70
CA GLU A 139 -13.75 7.10 18.01
C GLU A 139 -12.61 7.81 18.75
N GLN A 140 -12.67 7.87 20.08
CA GLN A 140 -11.59 8.43 20.90
C GLN A 140 -10.28 7.63 20.75
N GLU A 141 -10.32 6.30 20.84
CA GLU A 141 -9.13 5.46 20.66
C GLU A 141 -8.52 5.64 19.26
N LEU A 142 -9.36 5.77 18.24
CA LEU A 142 -8.93 6.05 16.87
C LEU A 142 -8.19 7.39 16.76
N GLU A 143 -8.71 8.43 17.41
CA GLU A 143 -8.11 9.78 17.43
C GLU A 143 -6.74 9.78 18.14
N GLU A 144 -6.64 9.10 19.29
CA GLU A 144 -5.36 8.92 20.00
C GLU A 144 -4.32 8.20 19.12
N LYS A 145 -4.74 7.16 18.40
CA LYS A 145 -3.85 6.43 17.47
C LYS A 145 -3.39 7.28 16.30
N TYR A 146 -4.25 8.15 15.76
CA TYR A 146 -3.84 9.08 14.71
C TYR A 146 -2.81 10.10 15.20
N ALA A 147 -2.96 10.60 16.43
CA ALA A 147 -1.97 11.49 17.04
C ALA A 147 -0.61 10.78 17.23
N GLU A 148 -0.62 9.53 17.72
CA GLU A 148 0.58 8.71 17.89
C GLU A 148 1.32 8.49 16.54
N ILE A 149 0.58 8.12 15.49
CA ILE A 149 1.13 7.97 14.14
C ILE A 149 1.73 9.30 13.64
N GLY A 150 1.08 10.43 13.92
CA GLY A 150 1.59 11.76 13.60
C GLY A 150 2.95 12.03 14.24
N GLY A 151 3.07 11.78 15.56
CA GLY A 151 4.32 11.95 16.30
C GLY A 151 5.45 11.05 15.79
N LEU A 152 5.15 9.77 15.50
CA LEU A 152 6.13 8.85 14.94
C LEU A 152 6.64 9.29 13.56
N LYS A 153 5.76 9.83 12.70
CA LYS A 153 6.14 10.36 11.39
C LYS A 153 7.08 11.57 11.50
N GLU A 154 6.85 12.46 12.46
CA GLU A 154 7.79 13.56 12.73
C GLU A 154 9.12 13.03 13.22
N ARG A 155 9.11 12.06 14.15
CA ARG A 155 10.34 11.47 14.67
C ARG A 155 11.18 10.78 13.59
N ILE A 156 10.55 10.09 12.65
CA ILE A 156 11.23 9.49 11.49
C ILE A 156 11.90 10.59 10.64
N ARG A 157 11.19 11.68 10.33
CA ARG A 157 11.75 12.81 9.58
C ARG A 157 12.97 13.44 10.26
N GLU A 158 12.94 13.59 11.59
CA GLU A 158 14.08 14.08 12.35
C GLU A 158 15.29 13.14 12.25
N LEU A 159 15.07 11.84 12.40
CA LEU A 159 16.13 10.83 12.34
C LEU A 159 16.74 10.74 10.93
N GLU A 160 15.92 10.81 9.88
CA GLU A 160 16.40 10.86 8.49
C GLU A 160 17.29 12.08 8.23
N LYS A 161 16.89 13.26 8.74
CA LYS A 161 17.68 14.48 8.64
C LYS A 161 19.01 14.35 9.40
N ALA A 162 18.98 13.80 10.61
CA ALA A 162 20.18 13.58 11.41
C ALA A 162 21.14 12.58 10.74
N LEU A 163 20.61 11.50 10.16
CA LEU A 163 21.38 10.52 9.40
C LEU A 163 22.07 11.17 8.19
N LEU A 164 21.35 11.99 7.44
CA LEU A 164 21.90 12.71 6.28
C LEU A 164 23.05 13.65 6.67
N GLU A 165 22.90 14.40 7.78
CA GLU A 165 23.97 15.28 8.25
C GLU A 165 25.19 14.49 8.72
N ASN A 166 24.97 13.36 9.40
CA ASN A 166 26.06 12.49 9.83
C ASN A 166 26.82 11.88 8.63
N GLN A 167 26.11 11.49 7.57
CA GLN A 167 26.74 11.02 6.32
C GLN A 167 27.61 12.12 5.67
N LYS A 168 27.12 13.36 5.63
CA LYS A 168 27.90 14.50 5.12
C LYS A 168 29.16 14.73 5.97
N GLU A 169 29.03 14.67 7.28
CA GLU A 169 30.16 14.83 8.20
C GLU A 169 31.20 13.72 8.03
N MET A 170 30.76 12.47 7.87
CA MET A 170 31.66 11.34 7.56
C MET A 170 32.40 11.53 6.24
N MET A 171 31.73 12.04 5.20
CA MET A 171 32.37 12.36 3.92
C MET A 171 33.40 13.49 4.08
N ARG A 172 33.08 14.56 4.82
CA ARG A 172 34.02 15.65 5.13
C ARG A 172 35.27 15.13 5.85
N LYS A 173 35.08 14.28 6.87
CA LYS A 173 36.19 13.64 7.60
C LYS A 173 37.05 12.76 6.72
N LYS A 174 36.45 11.98 5.81
CA LYS A 174 37.19 11.15 4.85
C LYS A 174 38.07 12.00 3.93
N ILE A 175 37.51 13.06 3.34
CA ILE A 175 38.25 13.99 2.48
C ILE A 175 39.41 14.62 3.25
N PHE A 176 39.18 15.06 4.49
CA PHE A 176 40.22 15.65 5.33
C PHE A 176 41.37 14.67 5.61
N MET A 177 41.06 13.41 5.93
CA MET A 177 42.05 12.37 6.16
C MET A 177 42.87 12.08 4.90
N ASP A 178 42.22 11.97 3.74
CA ASP A 178 42.91 11.76 2.46
C ASP A 178 43.89 12.89 2.14
N ILE A 179 43.50 14.15 2.37
CA ILE A 179 44.36 15.33 2.20
C ILE A 179 45.53 15.32 3.18
N MET A 180 45.29 14.97 4.45
CA MET A 180 46.34 14.82 5.48
C MET A 180 47.39 13.79 5.06
N ASP A 181 46.94 12.61 4.60
CA ASP A 181 47.83 11.53 4.16
C ASP A 181 48.65 11.93 2.93
N GLN A 182 48.04 12.63 1.97
CA GLN A 182 48.74 13.19 0.82
C GLN A 182 49.81 14.20 1.25
N ASN A 183 49.48 15.11 2.17
CA ASN A 183 50.41 16.11 2.70
C ASN A 183 51.59 15.45 3.44
N ILE A 184 51.35 14.38 4.20
CA ILE A 184 52.42 13.60 4.86
C ILE A 184 53.34 12.96 3.82
N LYS A 185 52.78 12.34 2.76
CA LYS A 185 53.55 11.74 1.67
C LYS A 185 54.40 12.78 0.94
N LEU A 186 53.83 13.94 0.61
CA LEU A 186 54.54 15.06 -0.02
C LEU A 186 55.70 15.57 0.85
N LYS A 187 55.47 15.80 2.16
CA LYS A 187 56.55 16.21 3.09
C LYS A 187 57.68 15.18 3.15
N LYS A 188 57.37 13.88 3.16
CA LYS A 188 58.37 12.80 3.13
C LYS A 188 59.17 12.80 1.82
N ALA A 189 58.51 13.00 0.68
CA ALA A 189 59.15 13.07 -0.64
C ALA A 189 60.10 14.28 -0.74
N VAL A 190 59.67 15.47 -0.28
CA VAL A 190 60.51 16.68 -0.25
C VAL A 190 61.76 16.49 0.62
N ARG A 191 61.61 15.86 1.80
CA ARG A 191 62.76 15.54 2.67
C ARG A 191 63.75 14.58 2.00
N ARG A 192 63.25 13.55 1.30
CA ARG A 192 64.10 12.60 0.55
C ARG A 192 64.84 13.27 -0.63
N GLY A 193 64.16 14.16 -1.37
CA GLY A 193 64.77 14.94 -2.45
C GLY A 193 65.87 15.88 -1.95
N LYS A 194 65.64 16.59 -0.84
CA LYS A 194 66.66 17.44 -0.20
C LYS A 194 67.88 16.66 0.30
N ASN A 195 67.71 15.44 0.81
CA ASN A 195 68.83 14.59 1.23
C ASN A 195 69.61 14.01 0.03
N LYS A 196 68.97 13.70 -1.10
CA LYS A 196 69.67 13.27 -2.33
C LYS A 196 70.52 14.38 -2.94
N ASN A 197 70.02 15.63 -2.96
CA ASN A 197 70.78 16.77 -3.48
C ASN A 197 71.94 17.22 -2.57
N LYS A 198 71.99 16.77 -1.31
CA LYS A 198 73.12 17.04 -0.40
C LYS A 198 74.28 16.05 -0.51
N ASN A 199 74.17 14.99 -1.33
CA ASN A 199 75.21 13.96 -1.41
C ASN A 199 75.60 13.55 -2.85
N PRO A 200 76.03 14.46 -3.76
CA PRO A 200 76.37 14.08 -5.14
C PRO A 200 77.81 13.59 -5.36
N GLU A 201 78.73 13.71 -4.40
CA GLU A 201 80.18 13.66 -4.70
C GLU A 201 80.95 12.39 -4.30
N ARG A 202 80.33 11.29 -3.85
CA ARG A 202 81.11 10.14 -3.32
C ARG A 202 81.16 8.88 -4.19
N SER A 203 80.86 8.96 -5.48
CA SER A 203 80.79 7.77 -6.35
C SER A 203 81.53 7.87 -7.68
N LYS A 204 82.51 8.76 -7.79
CA LYS A 204 83.44 8.81 -8.94
C LYS A 204 84.89 8.71 -8.46
N GLU A 205 85.26 7.58 -7.88
CA GLU A 205 86.66 7.19 -7.76
C GLU A 205 86.70 5.68 -7.59
N LEU A 206 87.53 5.03 -8.42
CA LEU A 206 87.94 3.62 -8.53
C LEU A 206 87.71 3.11 -9.96
N VAL A 207 88.60 3.58 -10.82
CA VAL A 207 89.16 2.84 -11.97
C VAL A 207 90.24 1.91 -11.43
#